data_AF-A0A3P3QRU0-F1
#
_entry.id   AF-A0A3P3QRU0-F1
#
_cell.length_a   1.000
_cell.length_b   1.000
_cell.length_c   1.000
_cell.angle_alpha   90.00
_cell.angle_beta   90.00
_cell.angle_gamma   90.00
#
_symmetry.space_group_name_H-M   'P 1'
#
loop_
_entity.id
_entity.type
_entity.pdbx_description
1 polymer ?
#
loop_
_entity_poly.entity_id
_entity_poly.type
_entity_poly.pdbx_seq_one_letter_code
_entity_poly.pdbx_strand_id
1 'polypeptide(L)'
;MPPSLNAKCILTNPVVLLICIVLTVLFNFEKGFAQVAVPENAQLNVFGNGWACKRGFRQVDQACEAVILPEHAQINALGDGWVCKRGFRQINQGCEAVTLPKNAQINALGDGWVCKRGFRQINQGCDAVTLPKNAQIDALGDGWVCKRGFRQVNQGCEAVTLPKNAQIDALGDGWVCKRGFRQVNQGCEAVTLPKNAQIDALGDGWVCKRGFRQINQGCEAVTLPKNAQIDALGDGWVCKRGFRQVNQGCEAVTLPKNAQIDALGDGWVCKRGFRQVNQGCEAVTLPKNAQIDALGDGWVCKRGFRQVNQGCEAVTLPKNAQIDVLGDGWVCKRGFRQVNQGCEAITLPKNAQIDAFGDGWTCGSGYKRVSDSCVAMTKAEVEEARLLDLAIINQFKNQTIEFEGYSFTLNEFESKCEVYRYSDNYGDLECRGSELRQLARRCEAYFTGKADSEGDIECRGSELNLIERKCSATMYSDSYAEISC
;
A
#
# COMPACT_ATOMS: atom_id res chain seq x y z
N MET A 1 15.16 -48.44 40.56
CA MET A 1 15.56 -49.85 40.63
C MET A 1 14.63 -50.64 39.71
N PRO A 2 15.10 -51.22 38.60
CA PRO A 2 14.30 -52.17 37.82
C PRO A 2 14.57 -53.60 38.31
N PRO A 3 13.63 -54.55 38.18
CA PRO A 3 14.00 -55.95 38.13
C PRO A 3 14.39 -56.33 36.70
N SER A 4 15.57 -56.92 36.61
CA SER A 4 16.16 -57.55 35.44
C SER A 4 15.42 -58.84 35.05
N LEU A 5 15.15 -59.03 33.76
CA LEU A 5 15.03 -60.36 33.18
C LEU A 5 16.00 -60.49 32.01
N ASN A 6 17.13 -61.11 32.33
CA ASN A 6 18.12 -61.62 31.40
C ASN A 6 17.52 -62.81 30.63
N ALA A 7 17.35 -62.67 29.31
CA ALA A 7 17.31 -63.82 28.41
C ALA A 7 18.50 -63.69 27.45
N LYS A 8 19.56 -64.46 27.73
CA LYS A 8 20.71 -64.61 26.84
C LYS A 8 20.27 -65.41 25.60
N CYS A 9 20.16 -64.74 24.45
CA CYS A 9 20.11 -65.44 23.15
C CYS A 9 21.56 -65.71 22.69
N ILE A 10 21.95 -66.98 22.72
CA ILE A 10 23.24 -67.46 22.21
C ILE A 10 23.17 -67.53 20.68
N LEU A 11 24.11 -66.85 20.03
CA LEU A 11 24.23 -66.66 18.58
C LEU A 11 25.02 -67.80 17.94
N THR A 12 24.38 -68.65 17.15
CA THR A 12 25.09 -69.57 16.23
C THR A 12 24.43 -69.73 14.85
N ASN A 13 23.40 -68.95 14.51
CA ASN A 13 22.68 -69.12 13.24
C ASN A 13 22.44 -67.77 12.51
N PRO A 14 22.98 -67.56 11.29
CA PRO A 14 22.89 -66.28 10.56
C PRO A 14 21.46 -65.85 10.17
N VAL A 15 20.48 -66.76 10.24
CA VAL A 15 19.06 -66.44 9.97
C VAL A 15 18.40 -65.69 11.14
N VAL A 16 18.87 -65.90 12.38
CA VAL A 16 18.29 -65.27 13.59
C VAL A 16 18.75 -63.82 13.77
N LEU A 17 19.96 -63.48 13.27
CA LEU A 17 20.49 -62.12 13.30
C LEU A 17 19.69 -61.17 12.39
N LEU A 18 19.22 -61.66 11.24
CA LEU A 18 18.40 -60.88 10.31
C LEU A 18 17.02 -60.56 10.90
N ILE A 19 16.44 -61.51 11.64
CA ILE A 19 15.12 -61.34 12.27
C ILE A 19 15.17 -60.36 13.45
N CYS A 20 16.24 -60.36 14.25
CA CYS A 20 16.42 -59.39 15.35
C CYS A 20 16.72 -57.95 14.87
N ILE A 21 17.36 -57.78 13.72
CA ILE A 21 17.59 -56.45 13.12
C ILE A 21 16.31 -55.93 12.45
N VAL A 22 15.54 -56.79 11.78
CA VAL A 22 14.24 -56.42 11.20
C VAL A 22 13.21 -56.08 12.29
N LEU A 23 13.20 -56.78 13.43
CA LEU A 23 12.32 -56.46 14.56
C LEU A 23 12.72 -55.19 15.34
N THR A 24 14.01 -54.82 15.42
CA THR A 24 14.40 -53.56 16.08
C THR A 24 14.24 -52.32 15.17
N VAL A 25 14.27 -52.50 13.85
CA VAL A 25 14.00 -51.42 12.87
C VAL A 25 12.50 -51.20 12.63
N LEU A 26 11.65 -52.24 12.76
CA LEU A 26 10.19 -52.11 12.60
C LEU A 26 9.46 -51.52 13.83
N PHE A 27 10.09 -51.45 15.01
CA PHE A 27 9.47 -50.92 16.24
C PHE A 27 9.81 -49.46 16.58
N ASN A 28 10.49 -48.71 15.71
CA ASN A 28 10.88 -47.30 15.99
C ASN A 28 10.27 -46.25 15.04
N PHE A 29 9.23 -46.58 14.26
CA PHE A 29 8.47 -45.61 13.47
C PHE A 29 6.97 -45.59 13.85
N GLU A 30 6.67 -45.57 15.14
CA GLU A 30 5.37 -45.09 15.64
C GLU A 30 5.59 -44.01 16.71
N LYS A 31 6.24 -42.90 16.32
CA LYS A 31 5.83 -41.63 16.93
C LYS A 31 4.61 -41.18 16.17
N GLY A 32 3.45 -41.64 16.64
CA GLY A 32 2.16 -41.11 16.21
C GLY A 32 2.20 -39.59 16.26
N PHE A 33 1.66 -38.96 15.22
CA PHE A 33 1.18 -37.60 15.33
C PHE A 33 0.18 -37.59 16.49
N ALA A 34 0.58 -37.13 17.66
CA ALA A 34 -0.36 -36.88 18.74
C ALA A 34 -1.31 -35.82 18.20
N GLN A 35 -2.53 -36.24 17.87
CA GLN A 35 -3.61 -35.34 17.48
C GLN A 35 -3.75 -34.33 18.61
N VAL A 36 -3.50 -33.05 18.32
CA VAL A 36 -3.58 -31.98 19.31
C VAL A 36 -4.98 -31.99 19.89
N ALA A 37 -5.12 -32.43 21.14
CA ALA A 37 -6.39 -32.43 21.84
C ALA A 37 -6.77 -30.96 22.09
N VAL A 38 -7.81 -30.49 21.40
CA VAL A 38 -8.32 -29.12 21.54
C VAL A 38 -9.34 -29.13 22.67
N PRO A 39 -9.08 -28.46 23.81
CA PRO A 39 -10.02 -28.43 24.92
C PRO A 39 -11.27 -27.59 24.58
N GLU A 40 -12.33 -27.75 25.37
CA GLU A 40 -13.55 -26.95 25.24
C GLU A 40 -13.21 -25.45 25.33
N ASN A 41 -13.86 -24.63 24.51
CA ASN A 41 -13.60 -23.19 24.37
C ASN A 41 -12.19 -22.82 23.82
N ALA A 42 -11.46 -23.76 23.22
CA ALA A 42 -10.27 -23.51 22.41
C ALA A 42 -10.53 -23.71 20.90
N GLN A 43 -9.64 -23.18 20.08
CA GLN A 43 -9.58 -23.35 18.63
C GLN A 43 -8.13 -23.67 18.21
N LEU A 44 -7.93 -24.42 17.14
CA LEU A 44 -6.60 -24.72 16.61
C LEU A 44 -5.88 -23.44 16.19
N ASN A 45 -4.58 -23.36 16.45
CA ASN A 45 -3.76 -22.30 15.90
C ASN A 45 -3.59 -22.48 14.38
N VAL A 46 -3.15 -21.42 13.69
CA VAL A 46 -3.00 -21.39 12.22
C VAL A 46 -2.07 -22.47 11.68
N PHE A 47 -1.15 -22.98 12.50
CA PHE A 47 -0.17 -24.00 12.12
C PHE A 47 -0.63 -25.45 12.41
N GLY A 48 -1.83 -25.65 12.97
CA GLY A 48 -2.41 -26.96 13.25
C GLY A 48 -1.64 -27.80 14.29
N ASN A 49 -0.69 -27.20 14.99
CA ASN A 49 0.21 -27.88 15.93
C ASN A 49 0.00 -27.44 17.39
N GLY A 50 -1.02 -26.62 17.65
CA GLY A 50 -1.39 -26.12 18.97
C GLY A 50 -2.79 -25.52 18.95
N TRP A 51 -3.24 -24.96 20.08
CA TRP A 51 -4.55 -24.34 20.23
C TRP A 51 -4.45 -23.00 20.96
N ALA A 52 -5.46 -22.15 20.78
CA ALA A 52 -5.64 -20.89 21.48
C ALA A 52 -7.09 -20.78 21.98
N CYS A 53 -7.32 -20.09 23.09
CA CYS A 53 -8.68 -19.91 23.60
C CYS A 53 -9.52 -19.02 22.69
N LYS A 54 -10.82 -19.33 22.61
CA LYS A 54 -11.82 -18.49 21.94
C LYS A 54 -11.93 -17.15 22.69
N ARG A 55 -12.29 -16.08 21.98
CA ARG A 55 -12.51 -14.75 22.57
C ARG A 55 -13.51 -14.84 23.73
N GLY A 56 -13.15 -14.25 24.88
CA GLY A 56 -13.89 -14.37 26.13
C GLY A 56 -13.42 -15.52 27.02
N PHE A 57 -12.39 -16.27 26.61
CA PHE A 57 -11.78 -17.35 27.38
C PHE A 57 -10.26 -17.18 27.43
N ARG A 58 -9.68 -17.53 28.57
CA ARG A 58 -8.23 -17.46 28.81
C ARG A 58 -7.69 -18.85 29.08
N GLN A 59 -6.42 -19.04 28.71
CA GLN A 59 -5.76 -20.32 28.94
C GLN A 59 -5.40 -20.45 30.43
N VAL A 60 -5.90 -21.51 31.05
CA VAL A 60 -5.53 -21.94 32.40
C VAL A 60 -5.18 -23.42 32.31
N ASP A 61 -3.91 -23.74 32.56
CA ASP A 61 -3.33 -25.07 32.35
C ASP A 61 -3.61 -25.63 30.95
N GLN A 62 -4.35 -26.74 30.85
CA GLN A 62 -4.72 -27.42 29.62
C GLN A 62 -6.19 -27.17 29.22
N ALA A 63 -6.78 -26.07 29.71
CA ALA A 63 -8.17 -25.72 29.45
C ALA A 63 -8.34 -24.22 29.15
N CYS A 64 -9.50 -23.87 28.60
CA CYS A 64 -9.93 -22.49 28.39
C CYS A 64 -11.05 -22.15 29.36
N GLU A 65 -10.74 -21.29 30.32
CA GLU A 65 -11.71 -20.80 31.31
C GLU A 65 -12.31 -19.48 30.87
N ALA A 66 -13.59 -19.26 31.17
CA ALA A 66 -14.27 -18.00 30.84
C ALA A 66 -13.61 -16.83 31.57
N VAL A 67 -13.35 -15.73 30.84
CA VAL A 67 -12.93 -14.46 31.42
C VAL A 67 -14.12 -13.90 32.21
N ILE A 68 -13.94 -13.74 33.52
CA ILE A 68 -14.94 -13.13 34.39
C ILE A 68 -14.83 -11.61 34.24
N LEU A 69 -15.90 -10.97 33.75
CA LEU A 69 -15.97 -9.51 33.64
C LEU A 69 -16.54 -8.92 34.93
N PRO A 70 -15.81 -8.04 35.62
CA PRO A 70 -16.41 -7.21 36.66
C PRO A 70 -17.38 -6.18 36.06
N GLU A 71 -18.20 -5.56 36.90
CA GLU A 71 -19.10 -4.49 36.47
C GLU A 71 -18.32 -3.37 35.77
N HIS A 72 -18.88 -2.82 34.69
CA HIS A 72 -18.24 -1.81 33.83
C HIS A 72 -16.96 -2.25 33.10
N ALA A 73 -16.66 -3.55 32.99
CA ALA A 73 -15.63 -4.09 32.12
C ALA A 73 -16.17 -4.56 30.75
N GLN A 74 -15.26 -4.75 29.80
CA GLN A 74 -15.47 -5.36 28.49
C GLN A 74 -14.27 -6.23 28.13
N ILE A 75 -14.45 -7.23 27.27
CA ILE A 75 -13.34 -8.08 26.82
C ILE A 75 -12.29 -7.24 26.07
N ASN A 76 -11.01 -7.45 26.40
CA ASN A 76 -9.88 -6.73 25.80
C ASN A 76 -9.74 -7.06 24.29
N ALA A 77 -8.88 -6.33 23.58
CA ALA A 77 -8.67 -6.59 22.15
C ALA A 77 -8.20 -8.02 21.86
N LEU A 78 -7.34 -8.58 22.71
CA LEU A 78 -6.75 -9.92 22.58
C LEU A 78 -7.74 -11.06 22.86
N GLY A 79 -8.85 -10.78 23.55
CA GLY A 79 -9.90 -11.75 23.84
C GLY A 79 -9.66 -12.64 25.06
N ASP A 80 -8.50 -12.56 25.69
CA ASP A 80 -8.03 -13.39 26.80
C ASP A 80 -8.15 -12.71 28.18
N GLY A 81 -8.65 -11.48 28.20
CA GLY A 81 -8.80 -10.68 29.40
C GLY A 81 -9.87 -9.61 29.26
N TRP A 82 -9.88 -8.67 30.19
CA TRP A 82 -10.85 -7.58 30.21
C TRP A 82 -10.14 -6.23 30.38
N VAL A 83 -10.80 -5.18 29.92
CA VAL A 83 -10.46 -3.77 30.13
C VAL A 83 -11.70 -3.03 30.60
N CYS A 84 -11.52 -1.92 31.30
CA CYS A 84 -12.65 -1.10 31.70
C CYS A 84 -13.32 -0.41 30.50
N LYS A 85 -14.64 -0.22 30.57
CA LYS A 85 -15.37 0.61 29.60
C LYS A 85 -14.88 2.06 29.73
N ARG A 86 -14.97 2.82 28.64
CA ARG A 86 -14.61 4.25 28.62
C ARG A 86 -15.32 5.00 29.75
N GLY A 87 -14.57 5.76 30.53
CA GLY A 87 -15.06 6.44 31.74
C GLY A 87 -14.79 5.68 33.03
N PHE A 88 -14.18 4.50 32.97
CA PHE A 88 -13.83 3.68 34.12
C PHE A 88 -12.35 3.28 34.05
N ARG A 89 -11.71 3.20 35.22
CA ARG A 89 -10.31 2.82 35.37
C ARG A 89 -10.20 1.52 36.18
N GLN A 90 -9.16 0.76 35.89
CA GLN A 90 -8.93 -0.50 36.58
C GLN A 90 -8.36 -0.22 37.98
N ILE A 91 -9.07 -0.71 39.01
CA ILE A 91 -8.61 -0.70 40.40
C ILE A 91 -8.85 -2.08 40.98
N ASN A 92 -7.78 -2.71 41.50
CA ASN A 92 -7.78 -4.09 41.96
C ASN A 92 -8.35 -5.03 40.88
N GLN A 93 -9.40 -5.79 41.20
CA GLN A 93 -10.08 -6.72 40.30
C GLN A 93 -11.38 -6.14 39.72
N GLY A 94 -11.54 -4.82 39.70
CA GLY A 94 -12.76 -4.16 39.23
C GLY A 94 -12.51 -2.88 38.43
N CYS A 95 -13.61 -2.29 37.95
CA CYS A 95 -13.61 -1.02 37.23
C CYS A 95 -14.34 0.04 38.06
N GLU A 96 -13.64 1.12 38.39
CA GLU A 96 -14.20 2.25 39.13
C GLU A 96 -14.37 3.45 38.19
N ALA A 97 -15.45 4.22 38.37
CA ALA A 97 -15.71 5.40 37.55
C ALA A 97 -14.59 6.45 37.73
N VAL A 98 -14.14 7.03 36.61
CA VAL A 98 -13.18 8.13 36.62
C VAL A 98 -13.88 9.39 37.13
N THR A 99 -13.43 9.91 38.27
CA THR A 99 -13.93 11.17 38.83
C THR A 99 -13.38 12.36 38.03
N LEU A 100 -14.27 13.12 37.40
CA LEU A 100 -13.91 14.30 36.62
C LEU A 100 -13.94 15.57 37.50
N PRO A 101 -12.80 16.25 37.69
CA PRO A 101 -12.83 17.59 38.28
C PRO A 101 -13.51 18.59 37.33
N LYS A 102 -13.91 19.75 37.86
CA LYS A 102 -14.49 20.83 37.05
C LYS A 102 -13.53 21.20 35.91
N ASN A 103 -14.07 21.34 34.70
CA ASN A 103 -13.31 21.62 33.46
C ASN A 103 -12.40 20.48 32.95
N ALA A 104 -12.58 19.24 33.42
CA ALA A 104 -11.95 18.05 32.82
C ALA A 104 -12.88 17.32 31.85
N GLN A 105 -12.30 16.44 31.04
CA GLN A 105 -12.97 15.50 30.16
C GLN A 105 -12.20 14.17 30.15
N ILE A 106 -12.87 13.07 29.79
CA ILE A 106 -12.22 11.76 29.70
C ILE A 106 -11.13 11.78 28.61
N ASN A 107 -9.95 11.26 28.93
CA ASN A 107 -8.82 11.20 28.02
C ASN A 107 -9.10 10.30 26.80
N ALA A 108 -8.20 10.26 25.82
CA ALA A 108 -8.36 9.41 24.64
C ALA A 108 -8.45 7.92 25.02
N LEU A 109 -7.63 7.48 25.98
CA LEU A 109 -7.55 6.09 26.45
C LEU A 109 -8.79 5.61 27.23
N GLY A 110 -9.60 6.53 27.76
CA GLY A 110 -10.85 6.22 28.45
C GLY A 110 -10.72 5.88 29.94
N ASP A 111 -9.50 5.79 30.46
CA ASP A 111 -9.16 5.35 31.82
C ASP A 111 -8.75 6.50 32.75
N GLY A 112 -8.71 7.73 32.22
CA GLY A 112 -8.31 8.91 32.96
C GLY A 112 -8.99 10.15 32.42
N TRP A 113 -8.46 11.31 32.80
CA TRP A 113 -9.00 12.60 32.39
C TRP A 113 -7.89 13.55 31.96
N VAL A 114 -8.27 14.50 31.11
CA VAL A 114 -7.45 15.64 30.70
C VAL A 114 -8.27 16.91 30.86
N CYS A 115 -7.59 18.05 31.02
CA CYS A 115 -8.29 19.32 31.06
C CYS A 115 -8.91 19.67 29.70
N LYS A 116 -10.07 20.34 29.73
CA LYS A 116 -10.66 20.94 28.53
C LYS A 116 -9.73 22.03 28.01
N ARG A 117 -9.76 22.29 26.70
CA ARG A 117 -8.99 23.37 26.07
C ARG A 117 -9.23 24.71 26.79
N GLY A 118 -8.15 25.40 27.13
CA GLY A 118 -8.18 26.62 27.95
C GLY A 118 -7.95 26.38 29.45
N PHE A 119 -7.74 25.14 29.86
CA PHE A 119 -7.46 24.76 31.25
C PHE A 119 -6.23 23.87 31.31
N ARG A 120 -5.43 24.05 32.35
CA ARG A 120 -4.22 23.27 32.60
C ARG A 120 -4.34 22.50 33.90
N GLN A 121 -3.68 21.35 33.95
CA GLN A 121 -3.70 20.52 35.13
C GLN A 121 -2.85 21.14 36.24
N ILE A 122 -3.47 21.43 37.38
CA ILE A 122 -2.79 21.85 38.60
C ILE A 122 -3.30 20.96 39.73
N ASN A 123 -2.39 20.24 40.39
CA ASN A 123 -2.74 19.24 41.41
C ASN A 123 -3.76 18.23 40.85
N GLN A 124 -4.92 18.11 41.52
CA GLN A 124 -6.02 17.22 41.12
C GLN A 124 -7.16 17.98 40.42
N GLY A 125 -6.90 19.17 39.87
CA GLY A 125 -7.91 20.02 39.22
C GLY A 125 -7.46 20.61 37.88
N CYS A 126 -8.39 21.28 37.22
CA CYS A 126 -8.17 21.99 35.96
C CYS A 126 -8.43 23.48 36.14
N ASP A 127 -7.33 24.25 36.19
CA ASP A 127 -7.36 25.69 36.39
C ASP A 127 -7.28 26.41 35.05
N ALA A 128 -7.99 27.52 34.92
CA ALA A 128 -8.03 28.29 33.68
C ALA A 128 -6.64 28.85 33.34
N VAL A 129 -6.23 28.69 32.08
CA VAL A 129 -5.01 29.32 31.57
C VAL A 129 -5.22 30.83 31.54
N THR A 130 -4.40 31.56 32.28
CA THR A 130 -4.44 33.02 32.28
C THR A 130 -3.74 33.56 31.05
N LEU A 131 -4.49 34.27 30.20
CA LEU A 131 -3.97 34.84 28.97
C LEU A 131 -3.49 36.28 29.20
N PRO A 132 -2.19 36.59 28.99
CA PRO A 132 -1.76 37.98 28.93
C PRO A 132 -2.35 38.68 27.69
N LYS A 133 -2.29 40.01 27.67
CA LYS A 133 -2.74 40.80 26.52
C LYS A 133 -1.98 40.34 25.26
N ASN A 134 -2.70 40.16 24.16
CA ASN A 134 -2.19 39.66 22.88
C ASN A 134 -1.72 38.18 22.86
N ALA A 135 -2.10 37.37 23.84
CA ALA A 135 -1.95 35.92 23.79
C ALA A 135 -3.22 35.20 23.31
N GLN A 136 -3.06 33.94 22.94
CA GLN A 136 -4.12 32.97 22.62
C GLN A 136 -3.74 31.59 23.15
N ILE A 137 -4.73 30.71 23.35
CA ILE A 137 -4.47 29.33 23.78
C ILE A 137 -3.69 28.60 22.68
N ASP A 138 -2.65 27.87 23.07
CA ASP A 138 -1.79 27.14 22.17
C ASP A 138 -2.48 25.92 21.53
N ALA A 139 -1.77 25.17 20.69
CA ALA A 139 -2.35 24.00 20.02
C ALA A 139 -2.73 22.89 21.01
N LEU A 140 -1.94 22.69 22.08
CA LEU A 140 -2.12 21.65 23.09
C LEU A 140 -3.31 21.95 24.02
N GLY A 141 -3.65 23.21 24.20
CA GLY A 141 -4.83 23.66 24.92
C GLY A 141 -4.60 23.92 26.41
N ASP A 142 -3.41 23.64 26.94
CA ASP A 142 -3.01 23.79 28.34
C ASP A 142 -2.01 24.95 28.58
N GLY A 143 -1.54 25.58 27.50
CA GLY A 143 -0.70 26.76 27.54
C GLY A 143 -1.23 27.91 26.69
N TRP A 144 -0.35 28.88 26.44
CA TRP A 144 -0.64 30.02 25.60
C TRP A 144 0.56 30.37 24.74
N VAL A 145 0.26 30.95 23.58
CA VAL A 145 1.24 31.54 22.65
C VAL A 145 0.83 32.95 22.31
N CYS A 146 1.79 33.78 21.90
CA CYS A 146 1.49 35.11 21.41
C CYS A 146 0.71 35.05 20.08
N LYS A 147 -0.22 36.00 19.89
CA LYS A 147 -0.88 36.20 18.60
C LYS A 147 0.17 36.63 17.57
N ARG A 148 -0.05 36.30 16.30
CA ARG A 148 0.81 36.71 15.19
C ARG A 148 1.07 38.22 15.22
N GLY A 149 2.33 38.62 15.11
CA GLY A 149 2.79 40.00 15.28
C GLY A 149 3.27 40.33 16.69
N PHE A 150 3.24 39.37 17.61
CA PHE A 150 3.72 39.53 18.98
C PHE A 150 4.66 38.39 19.34
N ARG A 151 5.67 38.70 20.16
CA ARG A 151 6.66 37.74 20.66
C ARG A 151 6.58 37.65 22.18
N GLN A 152 6.95 36.48 22.69
CA GLN A 152 6.96 36.27 24.13
C GLN A 152 8.14 37.02 24.77
N VAL A 153 7.83 37.86 25.74
CA VAL A 153 8.82 38.56 26.57
C VAL A 153 8.37 38.42 28.02
N ASN A 154 9.20 37.78 28.85
CA ASN A 154 8.85 37.42 30.23
C ASN A 154 7.50 36.66 30.28
N GLN A 155 6.53 37.19 31.02
CA GLN A 155 5.18 36.62 31.17
C GLN A 155 4.13 37.30 30.30
N GLY A 156 4.54 37.98 29.22
CA GLY A 156 3.64 38.73 28.34
C GLY A 156 3.98 38.62 26.85
N CYS A 157 3.16 39.26 26.03
CA CYS A 157 3.34 39.35 24.59
C CYS A 157 3.58 40.80 24.17
N GLU A 158 4.77 41.07 23.65
CA GLU A 158 5.17 42.38 23.13
C GLU A 158 5.09 42.40 21.60
N ALA A 159 4.71 43.54 21.03
CA ALA A 159 4.60 43.68 19.58
C ALA A 159 5.98 43.57 18.92
N VAL A 160 6.05 42.85 17.80
CA VAL A 160 7.26 42.77 16.98
C VAL A 160 7.48 44.10 16.27
N THR A 161 8.60 44.76 16.55
CA THR A 161 8.99 46.00 15.87
C THR A 161 9.48 45.69 14.46
N LEU A 162 8.78 46.21 13.45
CA LEU A 162 9.13 46.03 12.04
C LEU A 162 9.99 47.20 11.55
N PRO A 163 11.25 46.96 11.10
CA PRO A 163 11.98 47.97 10.37
C PRO A 163 11.33 48.25 9.00
N LYS A 164 11.72 49.36 8.37
CA LYS A 164 11.25 49.70 7.02
C LYS A 164 11.57 48.54 6.06
N ASN A 165 10.59 48.15 5.23
CA ASN A 165 10.66 47.02 4.29
C ASN A 165 10.74 45.62 4.92
N ALA A 166 10.39 45.46 6.19
CA ALA A 166 10.17 44.15 6.81
C ALA A 166 8.68 43.76 6.84
N GLN A 167 8.44 42.48 7.07
CA GLN A 167 7.13 41.87 7.31
C GLN A 167 7.26 40.79 8.39
N ILE A 168 6.15 40.46 9.05
CA ILE A 168 6.12 39.37 10.04
C ILE A 168 6.45 38.05 9.35
N ASP A 169 7.32 37.27 9.96
CA ASP A 169 7.78 35.98 9.43
C ASP A 169 6.69 34.89 9.48
N ALA A 170 7.00 33.68 9.02
CA ALA A 170 6.03 32.58 9.00
C ALA A 170 5.59 32.17 10.42
N LEU A 171 6.50 32.20 11.40
CA LEU A 171 6.25 31.80 12.78
C LEU A 171 5.38 32.82 13.55
N GLY A 172 5.45 34.10 13.15
CA GLY A 172 4.59 35.15 13.67
C GLY A 172 5.17 35.92 14.86
N ASP A 173 6.34 35.54 15.36
CA ASP A 173 7.05 36.11 16.51
C ASP A 173 8.33 36.88 16.11
N GLY A 174 8.72 36.81 14.83
CA GLY A 174 9.83 37.57 14.26
C GLY A 174 9.44 38.35 13.01
N TRP A 175 10.45 38.75 12.26
CA TRP A 175 10.30 39.46 11.01
C TRP A 175 11.34 39.02 10.00
N VAL A 176 10.98 39.14 8.73
CA VAL A 176 11.85 38.94 7.57
C VAL A 176 11.75 40.14 6.65
N CYS A 177 12.76 40.36 5.83
CA CYS A 177 12.69 41.38 4.80
C CYS A 177 11.66 41.03 3.73
N LYS A 178 10.98 42.04 3.19
CA LYS A 178 10.11 41.88 2.02
C LYS A 178 10.98 41.47 0.83
N ARG A 179 10.40 40.72 -0.11
CA ARG A 179 11.07 40.32 -1.35
C ARG A 179 11.68 41.54 -2.06
N GLY A 180 12.95 41.42 -2.46
CA GLY A 180 13.74 42.53 -3.00
C GLY A 180 14.59 43.27 -1.96
N PHE A 181 14.53 42.85 -0.69
CA PHE A 181 15.33 43.41 0.39
C PHE A 181 16.02 42.29 1.16
N ARG A 182 17.24 42.57 1.62
CA ARG A 182 18.06 41.66 2.43
C ARG A 182 18.30 42.24 3.81
N GLN A 183 18.48 41.36 4.78
CA GLN A 183 18.76 41.77 6.14
C GLN A 183 20.18 42.31 6.26
N VAL A 184 20.30 43.54 6.75
CA VAL A 184 21.59 44.16 7.08
C VAL A 184 21.44 44.80 8.46
N ASN A 185 22.26 44.35 9.41
CA ASN A 185 22.14 44.71 10.82
C ASN A 185 20.70 44.48 11.34
N GLN A 186 20.05 45.53 11.85
CA GLN A 186 18.69 45.51 12.37
C GLN A 186 17.65 46.07 11.37
N GLY A 187 17.98 46.11 10.07
CA GLY A 187 17.13 46.65 9.02
C GLY A 187 17.10 45.83 7.73
N CYS A 188 16.33 46.32 6.76
CA CYS A 188 16.20 45.73 5.44
C CYS A 188 16.68 46.70 4.37
N GLU A 189 17.74 46.33 3.66
CA GLU A 189 18.32 47.10 2.56
C GLU A 189 17.91 46.51 1.21
N ALA A 190 17.68 47.37 0.21
CA ALA A 190 17.27 46.91 -1.12
C ALA A 190 18.40 46.13 -1.79
N VAL A 191 18.05 45.00 -2.42
CA VAL A 191 18.98 44.22 -3.22
C VAL A 191 19.32 45.01 -4.50
N THR A 192 20.60 45.33 -4.69
CA THR A 192 21.06 45.99 -5.91
C THR A 192 21.12 44.98 -7.05
N LEU A 193 20.35 45.23 -8.11
CA LEU A 193 20.30 44.37 -9.29
C LEU A 193 21.26 44.89 -10.37
N PRO A 194 22.29 44.11 -10.76
CA PRO A 194 23.05 44.45 -11.95
C PRO A 194 22.18 44.30 -13.21
N LYS A 195 22.65 44.87 -14.33
CA LYS A 195 21.97 44.73 -15.63
C LYS A 195 21.80 43.24 -15.95
N ASN A 196 20.61 42.84 -16.41
CA ASN A 196 20.22 41.46 -16.71
C ASN A 196 20.12 40.50 -15.51
N ALA A 197 20.05 41.02 -14.28
CA ALA A 197 19.67 40.23 -13.10
C ALA A 197 18.18 40.35 -12.76
N GLN A 198 17.72 39.42 -11.92
CA GLN A 198 16.40 39.41 -11.30
C GLN A 198 16.52 38.90 -9.86
N ILE A 199 15.55 39.24 -9.01
CA ILE A 199 15.52 38.75 -7.63
C ILE A 199 15.37 37.22 -7.63
N ASP A 200 16.16 36.55 -6.81
CA ASP A 200 16.17 35.09 -6.72
C ASP A 200 14.91 34.52 -6.05
N ALA A 201 14.82 33.20 -5.92
CA ALA A 201 13.65 32.56 -5.32
C ALA A 201 13.46 32.95 -3.84
N LEU A 202 14.56 33.07 -3.08
CA LEU A 202 14.55 33.40 -1.66
C LEU A 202 14.14 34.86 -1.39
N GLY A 203 14.39 35.76 -2.34
CA GLY A 203 13.95 37.14 -2.30
C GLY A 203 14.94 38.12 -1.69
N ASP A 204 16.07 37.65 -1.17
CA ASP A 204 17.13 38.41 -0.52
C ASP A 204 18.43 38.51 -1.34
N GLY A 205 18.49 37.79 -2.47
CA GLY A 205 19.58 37.86 -3.43
C GLY A 205 19.10 38.13 -4.86
N TRP A 206 19.99 37.86 -5.80
CA TRP A 206 19.71 37.99 -7.22
C TRP A 206 20.36 36.87 -8.01
N VAL A 207 19.76 36.53 -9.14
CA VAL A 207 20.28 35.61 -10.14
C VAL A 207 20.25 36.26 -11.51
N CYS A 208 21.07 35.80 -12.44
CA CYS A 208 21.00 36.26 -13.81
C CYS A 208 19.68 35.80 -14.47
N LYS A 209 19.14 36.65 -15.36
CA LYS A 209 18.03 36.27 -16.22
C LYS A 209 18.49 35.16 -17.18
N ARG A 210 17.56 34.31 -17.60
CA ARG A 210 17.83 33.26 -18.59
C ARG A 210 18.52 33.84 -19.83
N GLY A 211 19.61 33.21 -20.26
CA GLY A 211 20.48 33.69 -21.33
C GLY A 211 21.70 34.48 -20.84
N PHE A 212 21.85 34.65 -19.52
CA PHE A 212 22.96 35.35 -18.91
C PHE A 212 23.56 34.50 -17.78
N ARG A 213 24.88 34.56 -17.63
CA ARG A 213 25.62 33.87 -16.58
C ARG A 213 26.28 34.87 -15.65
N GLN A 214 26.47 34.47 -14.40
CA GLN A 214 27.12 35.30 -13.42
C GLN A 214 28.62 35.34 -13.67
N ILE A 215 29.15 36.55 -13.85
CA ILE A 215 30.59 36.82 -13.94
C ILE A 215 30.88 37.98 -12.98
N ASN A 216 31.74 37.75 -11.99
CA ASN A 216 32.02 38.70 -10.91
C ASN A 216 30.71 39.17 -10.23
N GLN A 217 30.46 40.49 -10.24
CA GLN A 217 29.27 41.13 -9.67
C GLN A 217 28.20 41.48 -10.73
N GLY A 218 28.24 40.85 -11.91
CA GLY A 218 27.34 41.15 -13.02
C GLY A 218 26.84 39.92 -13.77
N CYS A 219 25.98 40.18 -14.75
CA CYS A 219 25.41 39.17 -15.64
C CYS A 219 25.83 39.41 -17.08
N GLU A 220 26.60 38.48 -17.63
CA GLU A 220 27.08 38.53 -19.02
C GLU A 220 26.28 37.56 -19.89
N ALA A 221 26.02 37.96 -21.13
CA ALA A 221 25.23 37.14 -22.06
C ALA A 221 25.99 35.86 -22.41
N VAL A 222 25.27 34.73 -22.41
CA VAL A 222 25.81 33.44 -22.86
C VAL A 222 26.01 33.50 -24.37
N THR A 223 27.25 33.31 -24.82
CA THR A 223 27.57 33.24 -26.26
C THR A 223 27.16 31.87 -26.80
N LEU A 224 26.23 31.86 -27.75
CA LEU A 224 25.74 30.64 -28.39
C LEU A 224 26.53 30.33 -29.66
N PRO A 225 27.23 29.18 -29.75
CA PRO A 225 27.74 28.73 -31.04
C PRO A 225 26.59 28.36 -31.99
N LYS A 226 26.90 28.24 -33.29
CA LYS A 226 25.92 27.79 -34.28
C LYS A 226 25.35 26.43 -33.88
N ASN A 227 24.03 26.27 -33.97
CA ASN A 227 23.28 25.07 -33.56
C ASN A 227 23.25 24.78 -32.04
N ALA A 228 23.59 25.76 -31.19
CA ALA A 228 23.33 25.69 -29.75
C ALA A 228 22.03 26.40 -29.35
N GLN A 229 21.58 26.12 -28.14
CA GLN A 229 20.47 26.78 -27.45
C GLN A 229 20.81 26.91 -25.97
N ILE A 230 20.16 27.86 -25.28
CA ILE A 230 20.32 28.02 -23.83
C ILE A 230 19.82 26.74 -23.13
N ASP A 231 20.62 26.26 -22.17
CA ASP A 231 20.31 25.05 -21.40
C ASP A 231 19.13 25.21 -20.44
N ALA A 232 18.78 24.17 -19.69
CA ALA A 232 17.65 24.23 -18.77
C ALA A 232 17.87 25.24 -17.62
N LEU A 233 19.10 25.34 -17.12
CA LEU A 233 19.48 26.22 -16.00
C LEU A 233 19.47 27.70 -16.40
N GLY A 234 19.71 28.00 -17.68
CA GLY A 234 19.62 29.33 -18.24
C GLY A 234 20.93 30.12 -18.25
N ASP A 235 22.01 29.57 -17.70
CA ASP A 235 23.33 30.18 -17.56
C ASP A 235 24.40 29.52 -18.46
N GLY A 236 24.04 28.43 -19.15
CA GLY A 236 24.87 27.76 -20.13
C GLY A 236 24.17 27.53 -21.46
N TRP A 237 24.74 26.64 -22.25
CA TRP A 237 24.18 26.23 -23.53
C TRP A 237 24.38 24.74 -23.76
N VAL A 238 23.47 24.17 -24.54
CA VAL A 238 23.53 22.80 -25.04
C VAL A 238 23.33 22.80 -26.55
N CYS A 239 23.80 21.76 -27.22
CA CYS A 239 23.52 21.58 -28.64
C CYS A 239 22.04 21.31 -28.88
N LYS A 240 21.51 21.83 -29.99
CA LYS A 240 20.17 21.47 -30.47
C LYS A 240 20.16 19.99 -30.85
N ARG A 241 19.00 19.35 -30.71
CA ARG A 241 18.79 17.96 -31.14
C ARG A 241 19.29 17.73 -32.57
N GLY A 242 20.08 16.69 -32.77
CA GLY A 242 20.78 16.40 -34.02
C GLY A 242 22.22 16.91 -34.07
N PHE A 243 22.70 17.56 -33.01
CA PHE A 243 24.05 18.08 -32.89
C PHE A 243 24.66 17.65 -31.56
N ARG A 244 25.96 17.36 -31.58
CA ARG A 244 26.76 16.99 -30.41
C ARG A 244 27.81 18.04 -30.12
N GLN A 245 28.19 18.15 -28.86
CA GLN A 245 29.22 19.09 -28.45
C GLN A 245 30.61 18.58 -28.87
N VAL A 246 31.33 19.40 -29.62
CA VAL A 246 32.73 19.17 -30.00
C VAL A 246 33.48 20.47 -29.76
N ASN A 247 34.48 20.42 -28.87
CA ASN A 247 35.20 21.60 -28.38
C ASN A 247 34.22 22.68 -27.87
N GLN A 248 34.28 23.89 -28.43
CA GLN A 248 33.42 25.02 -28.10
C GLN A 248 32.25 25.21 -29.10
N GLY A 249 31.87 24.16 -29.83
CA GLY A 249 30.83 24.22 -30.86
C GLY A 249 29.92 23.00 -30.89
N CYS A 250 28.94 23.05 -31.79
CA CYS A 250 27.98 21.97 -32.03
C CYS A 250 28.13 21.46 -33.46
N GLU A 251 28.54 20.19 -33.57
CA GLU A 251 28.68 19.49 -34.85
C GLU A 251 27.49 18.56 -35.10
N ALA A 252 27.06 18.45 -36.36
CA ALA A 252 25.92 17.60 -36.71
C ALA A 252 26.25 16.12 -36.48
N VAL A 253 25.32 15.39 -35.87
CA VAL A 253 25.43 13.93 -35.72
C VAL A 253 25.31 13.28 -37.10
N THR A 254 26.33 12.54 -37.51
CA THR A 254 26.29 11.78 -38.77
C THR A 254 25.45 10.52 -38.60
N LEU A 255 24.36 10.42 -39.35
CA LEU A 255 23.47 9.27 -39.32
C LEU A 255 23.86 8.24 -40.37
N PRO A 256 24.22 7.00 -39.99
CA PRO A 256 24.33 5.93 -40.96
C PRO A 256 22.94 5.56 -41.53
N LYS A 257 22.92 4.82 -42.64
CA LYS A 257 21.66 4.32 -43.22
C LYS A 257 20.90 3.50 -42.17
N ASN A 258 19.59 3.72 -42.08
CA ASN A 258 18.70 3.09 -41.10
C ASN A 258 18.93 3.49 -39.63
N ALA A 259 19.65 4.58 -39.35
CA ALA A 259 19.71 5.19 -38.02
C ALA A 259 18.74 6.37 -37.88
N GLN A 260 18.52 6.79 -36.64
CA GLN A 260 17.78 7.98 -36.23
C GLN A 260 18.46 8.61 -35.01
N ILE A 261 18.22 9.90 -34.78
CA ILE A 261 18.74 10.59 -33.58
C ILE A 261 18.12 9.96 -32.33
N ASP A 262 18.96 9.68 -31.34
CA ASP A 262 18.56 9.05 -30.08
C ASP A 262 17.70 9.97 -29.20
N ALA A 263 17.27 9.50 -28.03
CA ALA A 263 16.43 10.29 -27.14
C ALA A 263 17.15 11.54 -26.60
N LEU A 264 18.46 11.44 -26.31
CA LEU A 264 19.29 12.51 -25.76
C LEU A 264 19.55 13.62 -26.79
N GLY A 265 19.56 13.28 -28.07
CA GLY A 265 19.66 14.22 -29.18
C GLY A 265 21.07 14.49 -29.68
N ASP A 266 22.10 13.93 -29.04
CA ASP A 266 23.52 14.09 -29.33
C ASP A 266 24.17 12.82 -29.93
N GLY A 267 23.42 11.72 -29.99
CA GLY A 267 23.83 10.48 -30.64
C GLY A 267 22.80 9.96 -31.62
N TRP A 268 22.95 8.68 -31.96
CA TRP A 268 22.04 7.98 -32.86
C TRP A 268 21.81 6.55 -32.39
N VAL A 269 20.64 6.02 -32.74
CA VAL A 269 20.25 4.62 -32.55
C VAL A 269 19.72 4.07 -33.86
N CYS A 270 19.75 2.75 -34.00
CA CYS A 270 19.14 2.11 -35.15
C CYS A 270 17.61 2.25 -35.13
N LYS A 271 17.00 2.38 -36.31
CA LYS A 271 15.54 2.31 -36.45
C LYS A 271 15.08 0.89 -36.07
N ARG A 272 13.86 0.78 -35.58
CA ARG A 272 13.23 -0.52 -35.27
C ARG A 272 13.33 -1.47 -36.47
N GLY A 273 13.77 -2.70 -36.22
CA GLY A 273 14.09 -3.69 -37.26
C GLY A 273 15.56 -3.73 -37.67
N PHE A 274 16.41 -2.89 -37.07
CA PHE A 274 17.83 -2.83 -37.33
C PHE A 274 18.62 -2.85 -36.02
N ARG A 275 19.77 -3.51 -36.04
CA ARG A 275 20.69 -3.60 -34.90
C ARG A 275 22.02 -2.93 -35.22
N GLN A 276 22.68 -2.43 -34.20
CA GLN A 276 23.97 -1.78 -34.36
C GLN A 276 25.06 -2.81 -34.62
N VAL A 277 25.79 -2.62 -35.73
CA VAL A 277 26.97 -3.42 -36.08
C VAL A 277 28.05 -2.45 -36.54
N ASN A 278 29.19 -2.43 -35.84
CA ASN A 278 30.25 -1.45 -36.03
C ASN A 278 29.70 -0.01 -35.97
N GLN A 279 29.89 0.78 -37.03
CA GLN A 279 29.41 2.16 -37.16
C GLN A 279 28.14 2.26 -38.03
N GLY A 280 27.36 1.19 -38.14
CA GLY A 280 26.16 1.14 -38.99
C GLY A 280 25.00 0.35 -38.36
N CYS A 281 23.90 0.33 -39.11
CA CYS A 281 22.68 -0.40 -38.74
C CYS A 281 22.38 -1.48 -39.77
N GLU A 282 22.44 -2.74 -39.33
CA GLU A 282 22.12 -3.91 -40.14
C GLU A 282 20.71 -4.42 -39.83
N ALA A 283 20.01 -4.90 -40.85
CA ALA A 283 18.65 -5.40 -40.67
C ALA A 283 18.65 -6.67 -39.80
N VAL A 284 17.71 -6.75 -38.85
CA VAL A 284 17.48 -7.95 -38.07
C VAL A 284 16.90 -9.02 -38.99
N THR A 285 17.58 -10.17 -39.09
CA THR A 285 17.09 -11.29 -39.89
C THR A 285 16.03 -12.04 -39.09
N LEU A 286 14.80 -12.10 -39.62
CA LEU A 286 13.68 -12.78 -38.99
C LEU A 286 13.56 -14.21 -39.50
N PRO A 287 13.68 -15.24 -38.63
CA PRO A 287 13.29 -16.59 -39.01
C PRO A 287 11.77 -16.68 -39.21
N LYS A 288 11.31 -17.75 -39.88
CA LYS A 288 9.88 -18.02 -40.05
C LYS A 288 9.20 -18.04 -38.67
N ASN A 289 8.04 -17.38 -38.55
CA ASN A 289 7.26 -17.24 -37.32
C ASN A 289 7.92 -16.39 -36.21
N ALA A 290 8.93 -15.58 -36.52
CA ALA A 290 9.44 -14.53 -35.63
C ALA A 290 8.85 -13.15 -35.94
N GLN A 291 9.01 -12.23 -34.99
CA GLN A 291 8.70 -10.81 -35.09
C GLN A 291 9.77 -9.99 -34.36
N ILE A 292 9.90 -8.71 -34.72
CA ILE A 292 10.82 -7.81 -34.02
C ILE A 292 10.37 -7.65 -32.56
N ASP A 293 11.32 -7.74 -31.63
CA ASP A 293 11.06 -7.64 -30.20
C ASP A 293 10.67 -6.23 -29.76
N ALA A 294 10.40 -6.02 -28.46
CA ALA A 294 10.01 -4.71 -27.95
C ALA A 294 11.12 -3.65 -28.11
N LEU A 295 12.38 -4.05 -27.93
CA LEU A 295 13.54 -3.17 -28.00
C LEU A 295 13.83 -2.71 -29.43
N GLY A 296 13.46 -3.51 -30.43
CA GLY A 296 13.52 -3.16 -31.84
C GLY A 296 14.81 -3.57 -32.54
N ASP A 297 15.78 -4.14 -31.82
CA ASP A 297 17.10 -4.56 -32.30
C ASP A 297 17.28 -6.09 -32.31
N GLY A 298 16.31 -6.84 -31.80
CA GLY A 298 16.26 -8.29 -31.85
C GLY A 298 14.94 -8.83 -32.39
N TRP A 299 14.71 -10.11 -32.14
CA TRP A 299 13.49 -10.79 -32.54
C TRP A 299 13.03 -11.77 -31.46
N VAL A 300 11.73 -11.99 -31.40
CA VAL A 300 11.07 -12.99 -30.56
C VAL A 300 10.14 -13.83 -31.42
N CYS A 301 9.82 -15.05 -30.97
CA CYS A 301 8.83 -15.86 -31.64
C CYS A 301 7.43 -15.24 -31.51
N LYS A 302 6.62 -15.40 -32.56
CA LYS A 302 5.19 -15.06 -32.50
C LYS A 302 4.51 -15.98 -31.48
N ARG A 303 3.44 -15.50 -30.85
CA ARG A 303 2.61 -16.29 -29.93
C ARG A 303 2.19 -17.63 -30.59
N GLY A 304 2.37 -18.73 -29.87
CA GLY A 304 2.17 -20.09 -30.38
C GLY A 304 3.46 -20.75 -30.90
N PHE A 305 4.59 -20.05 -30.83
CA PHE A 305 5.90 -20.58 -31.25
C PHE A 305 6.93 -20.33 -30.15
N ARG A 306 7.84 -21.29 -29.99
CA ARG A 306 8.95 -21.23 -29.03
C ARG A 306 10.28 -21.18 -29.76
N GLN A 307 11.26 -20.55 -29.14
CA GLN A 307 12.60 -20.45 -29.71
C GLN A 307 13.32 -21.80 -29.60
N VAL A 308 13.78 -22.33 -30.73
CA VAL A 308 14.62 -23.52 -30.81
C VAL A 308 15.76 -23.22 -31.77
N ASN A 309 17.00 -23.28 -31.27
CA ASN A 309 18.19 -22.84 -31.99
C ASN A 309 18.03 -21.40 -32.51
N GLN A 310 18.18 -21.19 -33.83
CA GLN A 310 18.01 -19.90 -34.51
C GLN A 310 16.64 -19.77 -35.19
N GLY A 311 15.63 -20.52 -34.75
CA GLY A 311 14.29 -20.54 -35.35
C GLY A 311 13.16 -20.56 -34.34
N CYS A 312 11.93 -20.50 -34.86
CA CYS A 312 10.70 -20.57 -34.08
C CYS A 312 9.90 -21.81 -34.48
N GLU A 313 9.78 -22.75 -33.55
CA GLU A 313 9.01 -23.98 -33.73
C GLU A 313 7.63 -23.84 -33.08
N ALA A 314 6.61 -24.42 -33.71
CA ALA A 314 5.24 -24.35 -33.19
C ALA A 314 5.13 -25.11 -31.87
N VAL A 315 4.48 -24.50 -30.88
CA VAL A 315 4.16 -25.18 -29.62
C VAL A 315 3.12 -26.25 -29.91
N THR A 316 3.47 -27.51 -29.63
CA THR A 316 2.55 -28.63 -29.79
C THR A 316 1.57 -28.64 -28.62
N LEU A 317 0.28 -28.47 -28.92
CA LEU A 317 -0.78 -28.50 -27.93
C LEU A 317 -1.34 -29.92 -27.78
N PRO A 318 -1.21 -30.54 -26.59
CA PRO A 318 -1.96 -31.76 -26.32
C PRO A 318 -3.47 -31.46 -26.26
N LYS A 319 -4.31 -32.50 -26.35
CA LYS A 319 -5.76 -32.37 -26.21
C LYS A 319 -6.08 -31.68 -24.88
N ASN A 320 -6.98 -30.69 -24.91
CA ASN A 320 -7.38 -29.86 -23.77
C ASN A 320 -6.30 -28.90 -23.21
N ALA A 321 -5.24 -28.60 -23.98
CA ALA A 321 -4.32 -27.51 -23.68
C ALA A 321 -4.65 -26.23 -24.47
N GLN A 322 -4.07 -25.11 -24.03
CA GLN A 322 -4.07 -23.82 -24.70
C GLN A 322 -2.70 -23.15 -24.53
N ILE A 323 -2.36 -22.20 -25.41
CA ILE A 323 -1.12 -21.43 -25.30
C ILE A 323 -1.15 -20.58 -24.02
N ASP A 324 -0.05 -20.59 -23.28
CA ASP A 324 0.08 -19.84 -22.03
C ASP A 324 0.15 -18.32 -22.26
N VAL A 325 0.25 -17.54 -21.19
CA VAL A 325 0.28 -16.07 -21.28
C VAL A 325 1.54 -15.58 -22.00
N LEU A 326 2.68 -16.23 -21.77
CA LEU A 326 3.97 -15.87 -22.35
C LEU A 326 4.02 -16.14 -23.87
N GLY A 327 3.23 -17.11 -24.34
CA GLY A 327 3.03 -17.40 -25.75
C GLY A 327 4.02 -18.43 -26.33
N ASP A 328 4.96 -18.93 -25.54
CA ASP A 328 6.00 -19.88 -25.91
C ASP A 328 5.81 -21.26 -25.27
N GLY A 329 4.83 -21.41 -24.37
CA GLY A 329 4.43 -22.67 -23.77
C GLY A 329 2.93 -22.95 -23.88
N TRP A 330 2.49 -23.92 -23.10
CA TRP A 330 1.08 -24.30 -23.02
C TRP A 330 0.70 -24.60 -21.57
N VAL A 331 -0.57 -24.36 -21.27
CA VAL A 331 -1.22 -24.71 -20.00
C VAL A 331 -2.49 -25.51 -20.30
N CYS A 332 -2.95 -26.30 -19.34
CA CYS A 332 -4.22 -26.99 -19.47
C CYS A 332 -5.38 -26.00 -19.44
N LYS A 333 -6.44 -26.29 -20.21
CA LYS A 333 -7.70 -25.56 -20.12
C LYS A 333 -8.31 -25.79 -18.74
N ARG A 334 -9.08 -24.81 -18.25
CA ARG A 334 -9.82 -24.92 -16.98
C ARG A 334 -10.63 -26.22 -16.94
N GLY A 335 -10.51 -26.98 -15.85
CA GLY A 335 -11.11 -28.31 -15.71
C GLY A 335 -10.16 -29.46 -16.05
N PHE A 336 -8.92 -29.17 -16.43
CA PHE A 336 -7.89 -30.16 -16.75
C PHE A 336 -6.60 -29.84 -16.02
N ARG A 337 -5.89 -30.87 -15.60
CA ARG A 337 -4.60 -30.76 -14.92
C ARG A 337 -3.48 -31.38 -15.76
N GLN A 338 -2.28 -30.85 -15.61
CA GLN A 338 -1.12 -31.37 -16.33
C GLN A 338 -0.69 -32.72 -15.74
N VAL A 339 -0.63 -33.73 -16.59
CA VAL A 339 -0.09 -35.06 -16.26
C VAL A 339 0.84 -35.48 -17.40
N ASN A 340 2.12 -35.67 -17.08
CA ASN A 340 3.17 -35.89 -18.08
C ASN A 340 3.18 -34.79 -19.17
N GLN A 341 3.02 -35.19 -20.44
CA GLN A 341 2.95 -34.28 -21.60
C GLN A 341 1.50 -34.06 -22.09
N GLY A 342 0.50 -34.25 -21.21
CA GLY A 342 -0.91 -34.11 -21.56
C GLY A 342 -1.73 -33.40 -20.49
N CYS A 343 -3.01 -33.18 -20.83
CA CYS A 343 -4.00 -32.61 -19.93
C CYS A 343 -5.10 -33.64 -19.65
N GLU A 344 -5.19 -34.06 -18.39
CA GLU A 344 -6.21 -35.00 -17.92
C GLU A 344 -7.36 -34.24 -17.27
N ALA A 345 -8.58 -34.71 -17.52
CA ALA A 345 -9.77 -34.11 -16.94
C ALA A 345 -9.77 -34.29 -15.42
N ILE A 346 -10.05 -33.23 -14.69
CA ILE A 346 -10.18 -33.28 -13.25
C ILE A 346 -11.48 -34.02 -12.93
N THR A 347 -11.37 -35.12 -12.20
CA THR A 347 -12.55 -35.85 -11.71
C THR A 347 -13.07 -35.12 -10.48
N LEU A 348 -14.28 -34.57 -10.59
CA LEU A 348 -14.94 -33.89 -9.49
C LEU A 348 -15.65 -34.91 -8.60
N PRO A 349 -15.29 -35.05 -7.32
CA PRO A 349 -16.12 -35.78 -6.38
C PRO A 349 -17.47 -35.08 -6.20
N LYS A 350 -18.47 -35.80 -5.68
CA LYS A 350 -19.80 -35.24 -5.41
C LYS A 350 -19.65 -34.01 -4.49
N ASN A 351 -20.31 -32.91 -4.85
CA ASN A 351 -20.25 -31.61 -4.15
C ASN A 351 -18.89 -30.88 -4.25
N ALA A 352 -18.06 -31.17 -5.25
CA ALA A 352 -16.88 -30.39 -5.60
C ALA A 352 -17.11 -29.52 -6.84
N GLN A 353 -16.30 -28.48 -6.97
CA GLN A 353 -16.22 -27.58 -8.11
C GLN A 353 -14.76 -27.32 -8.48
N ILE A 354 -14.50 -26.94 -9.73
CA ILE A 354 -13.16 -26.55 -10.17
C ILE A 354 -12.71 -25.30 -9.40
N ASP A 355 -11.49 -25.31 -8.88
CA ASP A 355 -10.96 -24.20 -8.08
C ASP A 355 -10.67 -22.93 -8.89
N ALA A 356 -10.20 -21.87 -8.24
CA ALA A 356 -9.92 -20.59 -8.91
C ALA A 356 -8.81 -20.71 -9.97
N PHE A 357 -7.80 -21.54 -9.74
CA PHE A 357 -6.66 -21.75 -10.63
C PHE A 357 -7.00 -22.60 -11.86
N GLY A 358 -8.05 -23.43 -11.75
CA GLY A 358 -8.61 -24.18 -12.86
C GLY A 358 -7.95 -25.52 -13.14
N ASP A 359 -6.91 -25.87 -12.40
CA ASP A 359 -6.11 -27.11 -12.48
C ASP A 359 -6.35 -28.05 -11.29
N GLY A 360 -7.19 -27.66 -10.33
CA GLY A 360 -7.66 -28.49 -9.23
C GLY A 360 -9.16 -28.37 -8.96
N TRP A 361 -9.56 -28.84 -7.78
CA TRP A 361 -10.93 -28.75 -7.31
C TRP A 361 -10.98 -28.38 -5.84
N THR A 362 -12.06 -27.71 -5.47
CA THR A 362 -12.42 -27.35 -4.10
C THR A 362 -13.83 -27.86 -3.80
N CYS A 363 -14.17 -28.01 -2.52
CA CYS A 363 -15.53 -28.35 -2.15
C CYS A 363 -16.47 -27.16 -2.36
N GLY A 364 -17.70 -27.46 -2.77
CA GLY A 364 -18.78 -26.48 -2.84
C GLY A 364 -19.18 -25.99 -1.44
N SER A 365 -19.93 -24.89 -1.40
CA SER A 365 -20.40 -24.29 -0.14
C SER A 365 -21.12 -25.32 0.75
N GLY A 366 -20.77 -25.33 2.04
CA GLY A 366 -21.30 -26.28 3.03
C GLY A 366 -20.65 -27.67 3.03
N TYR A 367 -19.58 -27.88 2.27
CA TYR A 367 -18.83 -29.14 2.25
C TYR A 367 -17.35 -28.91 2.54
N LYS A 368 -16.73 -29.83 3.27
CA LYS A 368 -15.30 -29.83 3.56
C LYS A 368 -14.59 -30.99 2.87
N ARG A 369 -13.34 -30.77 2.50
CA ARG A 369 -12.50 -31.80 1.89
C ARG A 369 -12.04 -32.80 2.95
N VAL A 370 -12.36 -34.07 2.76
CA VAL A 370 -11.86 -35.20 3.55
C VAL A 370 -11.26 -36.20 2.58
N SER A 371 -9.93 -36.27 2.56
CA SER A 371 -9.15 -37.01 1.55
C SER A 371 -9.55 -36.59 0.13
N ASP A 372 -10.06 -37.51 -0.69
CA ASP A 372 -10.48 -37.28 -2.08
C ASP A 372 -12.00 -37.10 -2.23
N SER A 373 -12.68 -36.64 -1.18
CA SER A 373 -14.14 -36.43 -1.19
C SER A 373 -14.56 -35.15 -0.49
N CYS A 374 -15.75 -34.66 -0.84
CA CYS A 374 -16.41 -33.55 -0.15
C CYS A 374 -17.52 -34.10 0.75
N VAL A 375 -17.35 -33.92 2.05
CA VAL A 375 -18.30 -34.35 3.08
C VAL A 375 -19.04 -33.14 3.60
N ALA A 376 -20.35 -33.30 3.84
CA ALA A 376 -21.18 -32.23 4.37
C ALA A 376 -20.61 -31.76 5.72
N MET A 377 -20.47 -30.44 5.86
CA MET A 377 -20.10 -29.83 7.12
C MET A 377 -21.24 -30.00 8.13
N THR A 378 -20.89 -30.11 9.41
CA THR A 378 -21.88 -30.00 10.49
C THR A 378 -22.44 -28.59 10.56
N LYS A 379 -23.60 -28.39 11.20
CA LYS A 379 -24.16 -27.04 11.41
C LYS A 379 -23.17 -26.08 12.09
N ALA A 380 -22.37 -26.60 13.02
CA ALA A 380 -21.33 -25.83 13.69
C ALA A 380 -20.21 -25.41 12.72
N GLU A 381 -19.78 -26.32 11.85
CA GLU A 381 -18.72 -26.05 10.84
C GLU A 381 -19.19 -25.10 9.74
N VAL A 382 -20.46 -25.17 9.33
CA VAL A 382 -21.04 -24.20 8.38
C VAL A 382 -21.09 -22.81 9.00
N GLU A 383 -21.51 -22.70 10.27
CA GLU A 383 -21.55 -21.42 10.96
C GLU A 383 -20.14 -20.86 11.20
N GLU A 384 -19.18 -21.73 11.55
CA GLU A 384 -17.78 -21.35 11.70
C GLU A 384 -17.17 -20.86 10.37
N ALA A 385 -17.42 -21.57 9.26
CA ALA A 385 -16.99 -21.13 7.93
C ALA A 385 -17.63 -19.79 7.54
N ARG A 386 -18.93 -19.60 7.82
CA ARG A 386 -19.63 -18.33 7.59
C ARG A 386 -19.04 -17.19 8.42
N LEU A 387 -18.76 -17.44 9.70
CA LEU A 387 -18.15 -16.45 10.59
C LEU A 387 -16.71 -16.13 10.17
N LEU A 388 -15.98 -17.11 9.66
CA LEU A 388 -14.65 -16.92 9.09
C LEU A 388 -14.70 -16.08 7.82
N ASP A 389 -15.62 -16.37 6.90
CA ASP A 389 -15.84 -15.56 5.69
C ASP A 389 -16.20 -14.13 6.05
N LEU A 390 -17.11 -13.93 7.01
CA LEU A 390 -17.46 -12.61 7.53
C LEU A 390 -16.27 -11.91 8.20
N ALA A 391 -15.40 -12.64 8.91
CA ALA A 391 -14.20 -12.09 9.52
C ALA A 391 -13.17 -11.67 8.46
N ILE A 392 -12.99 -12.46 7.41
CA ILE A 392 -12.11 -12.15 6.28
C ILE A 392 -12.63 -10.94 5.52
N ILE A 393 -13.94 -10.89 5.21
CA ILE A 393 -14.58 -9.72 4.59
C ILE A 393 -14.39 -8.50 5.48
N ASN A 394 -14.66 -8.59 6.78
CA ASN A 394 -14.44 -7.48 7.70
C ASN A 394 -12.97 -7.07 7.82
N GLN A 395 -12.03 -8.00 7.72
CA GLN A 395 -10.61 -7.69 7.70
C GLN A 395 -10.24 -6.90 6.44
N PHE A 396 -10.70 -7.34 5.26
CA PHE A 396 -10.49 -6.60 4.01
C PHE A 396 -11.19 -5.24 4.03
N LYS A 397 -12.44 -5.18 4.51
CA LYS A 397 -13.21 -3.94 4.60
C LYS A 397 -12.57 -2.93 5.55
N ASN A 398 -11.89 -3.38 6.61
CA ASN A 398 -11.17 -2.53 7.56
C ASN A 398 -9.68 -2.33 7.22
N GLN A 399 -9.23 -2.79 6.05
CA GLN A 399 -7.89 -2.49 5.58
C GLN A 399 -7.75 -0.98 5.34
N THR A 400 -6.74 -0.37 5.95
CA THR A 400 -6.46 1.06 5.81
C THR A 400 -5.86 1.35 4.43
N ILE A 401 -6.44 2.32 3.73
CA ILE A 401 -5.97 2.87 2.46
C ILE A 401 -5.45 4.27 2.74
N GLU A 402 -4.21 4.55 2.34
CA GLU A 402 -3.61 5.88 2.44
C GLU A 402 -3.67 6.60 1.09
N PHE A 403 -4.18 7.82 1.09
CA PHE A 403 -4.31 8.64 -0.12
C PHE A 403 -4.12 10.12 0.21
N GLU A 404 -3.16 10.78 -0.45
CA GLU A 404 -2.88 12.22 -0.34
C GLU A 404 -2.84 12.76 1.12
N GLY A 405 -2.33 11.94 2.06
CA GLY A 405 -2.20 12.29 3.48
C GLY A 405 -3.41 11.97 4.36
N TYR A 406 -4.42 11.29 3.81
CA TYR A 406 -5.60 10.79 4.53
C TYR A 406 -5.59 9.26 4.59
N SER A 407 -6.14 8.71 5.66
CA SER A 407 -6.35 7.26 5.82
C SER A 407 -7.83 6.97 5.97
N PHE A 408 -8.35 6.02 5.20
CA PHE A 408 -9.73 5.54 5.31
C PHE A 408 -9.79 4.03 5.07
N THR A 409 -10.94 3.40 5.32
CA THR A 409 -11.17 1.98 5.03
C THR A 409 -12.29 1.79 4.01
N LEU A 410 -12.36 0.62 3.35
CA LEU A 410 -13.46 0.32 2.44
C LEU A 410 -14.82 0.33 3.17
N ASN A 411 -14.86 -0.08 4.44
CA ASN A 411 -16.04 0.00 5.29
C ASN A 411 -16.51 1.46 5.50
N GLU A 412 -15.56 2.38 5.71
CA GLU A 412 -15.87 3.80 5.80
C GLU A 412 -16.32 4.39 4.48
N PHE A 413 -15.75 3.93 3.37
CA PHE A 413 -16.18 4.33 2.03
C PHE A 413 -17.61 3.85 1.74
N GLU A 414 -17.89 2.56 1.91
CA GLU A 414 -19.21 1.95 1.74
C GLU A 414 -20.30 2.59 2.62
N SER A 415 -19.99 2.86 3.88
CA SER A 415 -20.98 3.41 4.84
C SER A 415 -21.17 4.92 4.76
N LYS A 416 -20.23 5.66 4.16
CA LYS A 416 -20.27 7.13 4.11
C LYS A 416 -20.42 7.69 2.71
N CYS A 417 -20.39 6.86 1.66
CA CYS A 417 -20.52 7.28 0.27
C CYS A 417 -21.71 6.59 -0.41
N GLU A 418 -22.40 7.34 -1.25
CA GLU A 418 -23.45 6.84 -2.15
C GLU A 418 -23.23 7.40 -3.56
N VAL A 419 -23.89 6.82 -4.55
CA VAL A 419 -23.81 7.29 -5.94
C VAL A 419 -25.08 8.06 -6.27
N TYR A 420 -24.92 9.28 -6.77
CA TYR A 420 -25.99 10.04 -7.40
C TYR A 420 -25.89 9.92 -8.93
N ARG A 421 -26.86 9.23 -9.54
CA ARG A 421 -26.91 9.02 -10.99
C ARG A 421 -27.54 10.22 -11.68
N TYR A 422 -26.71 10.99 -12.40
CA TYR A 422 -27.16 12.17 -13.15
C TYR A 422 -27.44 11.89 -14.64
N SER A 423 -27.05 10.72 -15.17
CA SER A 423 -27.35 10.29 -16.54
C SER A 423 -27.57 8.77 -16.65
N ASP A 424 -28.07 8.29 -17.80
CA ASP A 424 -28.35 6.85 -18.01
C ASP A 424 -27.13 5.94 -17.77
N ASN A 425 -25.91 6.46 -17.96
CA ASN A 425 -24.67 5.68 -17.92
C ASN A 425 -23.66 6.15 -16.86
N TYR A 426 -23.92 7.28 -16.18
CA TYR A 426 -22.94 7.89 -15.27
C TYR A 426 -23.57 8.43 -13.99
N GLY A 427 -22.84 8.30 -12.89
CA GLY A 427 -23.15 8.90 -11.60
C GLY A 427 -21.90 9.39 -10.86
N ASP A 428 -22.09 10.42 -10.04
CA ASP A 428 -21.05 10.97 -9.17
C ASP A 428 -21.13 10.33 -7.78
N LEU A 429 -19.99 10.21 -7.10
CA LEU A 429 -19.97 9.78 -5.70
C LEU A 429 -20.25 10.97 -4.77
N GLU A 430 -21.16 10.78 -3.83
CA GLU A 430 -21.49 11.70 -2.76
C GLU A 430 -21.07 11.11 -1.42
N CYS A 431 -19.98 11.62 -0.83
CA CYS A 431 -19.44 11.13 0.44
C CYS A 431 -19.64 12.11 1.60
N ARG A 432 -19.84 11.57 2.80
CA ARG A 432 -19.91 12.30 4.09
C ARG A 432 -18.53 12.35 4.75
N GLY A 433 -18.16 13.52 5.28
CA GLY A 433 -16.82 13.82 5.82
C GLY A 433 -15.96 14.65 4.85
N SER A 434 -15.01 15.41 5.38
CA SER A 434 -14.13 16.27 4.55
C SER A 434 -13.06 15.48 3.81
N GLU A 435 -12.59 14.36 4.38
CA GLU A 435 -11.55 13.52 3.80
C GLU A 435 -12.08 12.74 2.58
N LEU A 436 -13.20 12.02 2.75
CA LEU A 436 -13.82 11.21 1.69
C LEU A 436 -14.41 12.06 0.55
N ARG A 437 -14.73 13.34 0.77
CA ARG A 437 -15.17 14.25 -0.30
C ARG A 437 -14.07 14.57 -1.32
N GLN A 438 -12.81 14.51 -0.92
CA GLN A 438 -11.70 14.70 -1.86
C GLN A 438 -11.49 13.46 -2.73
N LEU A 439 -11.67 12.28 -2.14
CA LEU A 439 -11.71 10.99 -2.83
C LEU A 439 -12.87 10.92 -3.83
N ALA A 440 -14.08 11.29 -3.43
CA ALA A 440 -15.28 11.23 -4.26
C ALA A 440 -15.13 11.99 -5.60
N ARG A 441 -14.36 13.08 -5.62
CA ARG A 441 -14.06 13.87 -6.84
C ARG A 441 -13.09 13.19 -7.81
N ARG A 442 -12.53 12.05 -7.40
CA ARG A 442 -11.60 11.24 -8.20
C ARG A 442 -12.26 9.96 -8.71
N CYS A 443 -13.51 9.70 -8.35
CA CYS A 443 -14.22 8.49 -8.72
C CYS A 443 -15.57 8.83 -9.38
N GLU A 444 -15.98 8.03 -10.35
CA GLU A 444 -17.27 8.08 -11.02
C GLU A 444 -17.85 6.66 -11.10
N ALA A 445 -19.17 6.55 -11.06
CA ALA A 445 -19.87 5.29 -11.27
C ALA A 445 -20.33 5.19 -12.73
N TYR A 446 -20.12 4.02 -13.33
CA TYR A 446 -20.51 3.72 -14.70
C TYR A 446 -21.58 2.63 -14.73
N PHE A 447 -22.63 2.86 -15.52
CA PHE A 447 -23.72 1.93 -15.77
C PHE A 447 -23.82 1.65 -17.27
N THR A 448 -24.12 0.41 -17.64
CA THR A 448 -24.24 0.03 -19.07
C THR A 448 -25.52 0.55 -19.74
N GLY A 449 -26.50 1.02 -18.96
CA GLY A 449 -27.67 1.75 -19.43
C GLY A 449 -28.74 1.97 -18.35
N LYS A 450 -29.83 2.66 -18.73
CA LYS A 450 -30.89 3.11 -17.81
C LYS A 450 -31.57 1.99 -17.00
N ALA A 451 -31.68 0.81 -17.58
CA ALA A 451 -32.36 -0.35 -16.98
C ALA A 451 -31.49 -1.15 -16.01
N ASP A 452 -30.19 -0.85 -15.93
CA ASP A 452 -29.27 -1.57 -15.07
C ASP A 452 -29.39 -1.10 -13.61
N SER A 453 -29.36 -2.08 -12.72
CA SER A 453 -29.42 -1.86 -11.27
C SER A 453 -28.05 -2.00 -10.60
N GLU A 454 -27.02 -2.39 -11.35
CA GLU A 454 -25.64 -2.55 -10.89
C GLU A 454 -24.70 -1.77 -11.81
N GLY A 455 -23.71 -1.09 -11.21
CA GLY A 455 -22.72 -0.29 -11.92
C GLY A 455 -21.33 -0.45 -11.31
N ASP A 456 -20.32 -0.26 -12.13
CA ASP A 456 -18.91 -0.31 -11.72
C ASP A 456 -18.45 1.07 -11.23
N ILE A 457 -17.47 1.10 -10.33
CA ILE A 457 -16.86 2.35 -9.86
C ILE A 457 -15.46 2.46 -10.47
N GLU A 458 -15.19 3.56 -11.17
CA GLU A 458 -13.87 3.87 -11.72
C GLU A 458 -13.26 5.05 -10.97
N CYS A 459 -11.98 4.95 -10.59
CA CYS A 459 -11.27 5.98 -9.86
C CYS A 459 -10.00 6.43 -10.60
N ARG A 460 -9.48 7.60 -10.25
CA ARG A 460 -8.23 8.13 -10.82
C ARG A 460 -7.10 8.05 -9.81
N GLY A 461 -6.24 7.05 -9.97
CA GLY A 461 -4.98 6.89 -9.23
C GLY A 461 -4.71 5.43 -8.83
N SER A 462 -3.45 4.99 -8.91
CA SER A 462 -3.06 3.59 -8.62
C SER A 462 -3.45 3.12 -7.22
N GLU A 463 -3.46 4.03 -6.25
CA GLU A 463 -3.80 3.74 -4.85
C GLU A 463 -5.30 3.46 -4.65
N LEU A 464 -6.14 3.86 -5.61
CA LEU A 464 -7.60 3.69 -5.56
C LEU A 464 -8.08 2.46 -6.34
N ASN A 465 -7.16 1.72 -6.97
CA ASN A 465 -7.45 0.46 -7.67
C ASN A 465 -8.18 -0.58 -6.79
N LEU A 466 -8.02 -0.49 -5.47
CA LEU A 466 -8.74 -1.34 -4.52
C LEU A 466 -10.24 -1.09 -4.56
N ILE A 467 -10.67 0.17 -4.73
CA ILE A 467 -12.09 0.54 -4.86
C ILE A 467 -12.64 -0.01 -6.17
N GLU A 468 -11.96 0.22 -7.30
CA GLU A 468 -12.39 -0.25 -8.63
C GLU A 468 -12.54 -1.76 -8.74
N ARG A 469 -11.73 -2.51 -7.99
CA ARG A 469 -11.72 -3.98 -8.03
C ARG A 469 -12.69 -4.63 -7.05
N LYS A 470 -13.13 -3.90 -6.03
CA LYS A 470 -13.80 -4.49 -4.87
C LYS A 470 -15.15 -3.86 -4.56
N CYS A 471 -15.44 -2.69 -5.11
CA CYS A 471 -16.70 -2.00 -4.86
C CYS A 471 -17.53 -1.91 -6.14
N SER A 472 -18.84 -2.09 -6.02
CA SER A 472 -19.83 -1.80 -7.06
C SER A 472 -20.95 -0.92 -6.50
N ALA A 473 -21.72 -0.30 -7.39
CA ALA A 473 -22.87 0.52 -7.06
C ALA A 473 -24.15 -0.25 -7.35
N THR A 474 -25.07 -0.34 -6.39
CA THR A 474 -26.38 -0.98 -6.57
C THR A 474 -27.51 0.02 -6.39
N MET A 475 -28.36 0.19 -7.39
CA MET A 475 -29.45 1.15 -7.41
C MET A 475 -30.55 0.74 -6.44
N TYR A 476 -30.88 1.61 -5.48
CA TYR A 476 -32.05 1.46 -4.61
C TYR A 476 -33.19 2.44 -4.98
N SER A 477 -32.92 3.39 -5.88
CA SER A 477 -33.91 4.30 -6.47
C SER A 477 -33.51 4.71 -7.90
N ASP A 478 -34.34 5.47 -8.61
CA ASP A 478 -34.05 5.92 -9.98
C ASP A 478 -32.82 6.85 -10.10
N SER A 479 -32.42 7.48 -8.99
CA SER A 479 -31.37 8.51 -8.93
C SER A 479 -30.25 8.18 -7.95
N TYR A 480 -30.40 7.18 -7.09
CA TYR A 480 -29.41 6.85 -6.07
C TYR A 480 -29.08 5.36 -6.01
N ALA A 481 -27.79 5.10 -5.81
CA ALA A 481 -27.22 3.79 -5.59
C ALA A 481 -26.42 3.74 -4.28
N GLU A 482 -26.54 2.63 -3.57
CA GLU A 482 -25.65 2.29 -2.47
C GLU A 482 -24.35 1.71 -3.03
N ILE A 483 -23.25 1.92 -2.32
CA ILE A 483 -21.98 1.31 -2.65
C ILE A 483 -21.88 0.02 -1.84
N SER A 484 -21.42 -1.06 -2.47
CA SER A 484 -21.14 -2.34 -1.84
C SER A 484 -19.69 -2.73 -2.13
N CYS A 485 -18.87 -2.73 -1.09
CA CYS A 485 -17.53 -3.30 -1.07
C CYS A 485 -17.55 -4.60 -0.22
#